data_AF-A0A539DYY9-F1
#
_entry.id   AF-A0A539DYY9-F1
#
_cell.length_a   1.000
_cell.length_b   1.000
_cell.length_c   1.000
_cell.angle_alpha   90.00
_cell.angle_beta   90.00
_cell.angle_gamma   90.00
#
_symmetry.space_group_name_H-M   'P 1'
#
loop_
_entity.id
_entity.type
_entity.pdbx_description
1 polymer ?
#
loop_
_entity_poly.entity_id
_entity_poly.type
_entity_poly.pdbx_seq_one_letter_code
_entity_poly.pdbx_strand_id
1 'polypeptide(L)'
;MTLASCAGEAAEKIADDLSVVEVSVPAGNGGIVGEVTQQGCSLERASLEQILETFTILEGHAPTLETDLVPNYLRSESVMFDITAEGALVPAPDSGCI
;
A
#
# COMPACT_ATOMS: atom_id res chain seq x y z
N MET A 1 -36.45 12.41 -32.90
CA MET A 1 -35.33 13.04 -33.64
C MET A 1 -35.20 14.43 -33.04
N THR A 2 -34.22 14.69 -32.17
CA THR A 2 -32.83 14.95 -32.54
C THR A 2 -31.88 14.64 -31.38
N LEU A 3 -30.70 14.10 -31.70
CA LEU A 3 -29.57 13.84 -30.82
C LEU A 3 -28.73 15.11 -30.56
N ALA A 4 -27.97 15.08 -29.46
CA ALA A 4 -26.65 15.68 -29.26
C ALA A 4 -26.50 16.97 -28.43
N SER A 5 -25.44 16.93 -27.60
CA SER A 5 -24.69 18.01 -26.93
C SER A 5 -25.32 18.56 -25.64
N CYS A 6 -24.68 18.60 -24.47
CA CYS A 6 -23.26 18.83 -24.17
C CYS A 6 -22.76 17.95 -23.01
N ALA A 7 -22.01 16.90 -23.31
CA ALA A 7 -21.04 16.30 -22.40
C ALA A 7 -19.73 17.11 -22.46
N GLY A 8 -19.81 18.40 -22.10
CA GLY A 8 -18.80 19.40 -22.49
C GLY A 8 -18.19 20.25 -21.37
N GLU A 9 -18.61 20.11 -20.10
CA GLU A 9 -18.09 21.00 -19.03
C GLU A 9 -17.47 20.27 -17.84
N ALA A 10 -17.58 18.94 -17.76
CA ALA A 10 -17.04 18.18 -16.63
C ALA A 10 -15.62 17.62 -16.86
N ALA A 11 -15.11 17.61 -18.09
CA ALA A 11 -13.82 17.00 -18.42
C ALA A 11 -12.61 17.94 -18.18
N GLU A 12 -12.81 19.26 -18.13
CA GLU A 12 -11.69 20.20 -18.03
C GLU A 12 -11.17 20.36 -16.59
N LYS A 13 -12.02 20.10 -15.57
CA LYS A 13 -11.66 20.28 -14.15
C LYS A 13 -10.92 19.12 -13.49
N ILE A 14 -10.66 18.03 -14.22
CA ILE A 14 -9.91 16.86 -13.71
C ILE A 14 -8.47 16.82 -14.22
N ALA A 15 -8.03 17.83 -14.98
CA ALA A 15 -6.65 17.97 -15.43
C ALA A 15 -5.80 18.88 -14.52
N ASP A 16 -6.43 19.79 -13.77
CA ASP A 16 -5.74 20.81 -12.96
C ASP A 16 -5.39 20.32 -11.54
N ASP A 17 -6.07 19.30 -11.04
CA ASP A 17 -5.80 18.68 -9.72
C ASP A 17 -4.91 17.44 -9.83
N LEU A 18 -4.39 17.14 -11.03
CA LEU A 18 -3.28 16.19 -11.18
C LEU A 18 -1.96 16.96 -10.98
N SER A 19 -1.82 17.59 -9.81
CA SER A 19 -0.48 17.88 -9.33
C SER A 19 0.22 16.53 -9.18
N VAL A 20 1.06 16.23 -10.17
CA VAL A 20 1.97 15.10 -10.16
C VAL A 20 2.65 15.19 -8.80
N VAL A 21 2.34 14.23 -7.92
CA VAL A 21 3.14 13.99 -6.74
C VAL A 21 4.48 13.49 -7.29
N GLU A 22 5.35 14.45 -7.63
CA GLU A 22 6.74 14.18 -7.95
C GLU A 22 7.35 13.69 -6.65
N VAL A 23 7.27 12.38 -6.42
CA VAL A 23 8.11 11.69 -5.45
C VAL A 23 9.54 11.90 -5.92
N SER A 24 10.15 12.98 -5.44
CA SER A 24 11.57 13.23 -5.58
C SER A 24 12.27 12.12 -4.81
N VAL A 25 12.85 11.16 -5.53
CA VAL A 25 13.78 10.17 -4.96
C VAL A 25 15.16 10.82 -5.01
N PRO A 26 15.70 11.37 -3.90
CA PRO A 26 17.02 11.97 -3.91
C PRO A 26 18.07 10.90 -4.20
N ALA A 27 18.78 11.07 -5.30
CA ALA A 27 19.93 10.25 -5.64
C ALA A 27 21.14 10.62 -4.76
N GLY A 28 21.63 9.65 -3.97
CA GLY A 28 23.02 9.57 -3.52
C GLY A 28 23.39 10.24 -2.19
N ASN A 29 23.55 9.41 -1.15
CA ASN A 29 24.65 9.36 -0.16
C ASN A 29 24.15 8.74 1.15
N GLY A 30 24.60 7.52 1.48
CA GLY A 30 24.73 6.88 2.80
C GLY A 30 23.65 7.01 3.90
N GLY A 31 23.02 8.17 4.12
CA GLY A 31 21.91 8.42 5.03
C GLY A 31 20.52 8.27 4.39
N ILE A 32 20.41 8.41 3.06
CA ILE A 32 19.16 8.14 2.32
C ILE A 32 18.69 6.69 2.47
N VAL A 33 19.59 5.73 2.66
CA VAL A 33 19.18 4.32 2.75
C VAL A 33 18.28 4.10 3.97
N GLY A 34 18.64 4.66 5.13
CA GLY A 34 17.81 4.54 6.34
C GLY A 34 16.46 5.22 6.19
N GLU A 35 16.41 6.44 5.65
CA GLU A 35 15.16 7.21 5.50
C GLU A 35 14.25 6.62 4.41
N VAL A 36 14.82 6.19 3.27
CA VAL A 36 14.09 5.48 2.20
C VAL A 36 13.59 4.12 2.70
N THR A 37 14.37 3.41 3.52
CA THR A 37 13.91 2.18 4.18
C THR A 37 12.74 2.46 5.12
N GLN A 38 12.77 3.51 5.95
CA GLN A 38 11.65 3.82 6.85
C GLN A 38 10.39 4.28 6.11
N GLN A 39 10.53 5.06 5.03
CA GLN A 39 9.40 5.41 4.18
C GLN A 39 8.80 4.18 3.51
N GLY A 40 9.64 3.25 3.01
CA GLY A 40 9.22 1.95 2.48
C GLY A 40 8.45 1.13 3.52
N CYS A 41 9.00 1.01 4.74
CA CYS A 41 8.35 0.34 5.86
C CYS A 41 6.98 0.94 6.19
N SER A 42 6.87 2.27 6.17
CA SER A 42 5.62 2.96 6.49
C SER A 42 4.54 2.70 5.43
N LEU A 43 4.92 2.73 4.15
CA LEU A 43 4.02 2.44 3.03
C LEU A 43 3.58 0.99 3.02
N GLU A 44 4.51 0.06 3.22
CA GLU A 44 4.19 -1.37 3.25
C GLU A 44 3.33 -1.74 4.45
N ARG A 45 3.61 -1.17 5.64
CA ARG A 45 2.77 -1.33 6.83
C ARG A 45 1.34 -0.89 6.56
N ALA A 46 1.14 0.31 6.00
CA ALA A 46 -0.20 0.81 5.69
C ALA A 46 -0.93 -0.09 4.67
N SER A 47 -0.21 -0.59 3.65
CA SER A 47 -0.77 -1.52 2.68
C SER A 47 -1.18 -2.84 3.32
N LEU A 48 -0.35 -3.41 4.20
CA LEU A 48 -0.64 -4.66 4.89
C LEU A 48 -1.80 -4.50 5.88
N GLU A 49 -1.84 -3.42 6.65
CA GLU A 49 -2.98 -3.11 7.54
C GLU A 49 -4.31 -3.07 6.78
N GLN A 50 -4.34 -2.43 5.60
CA GLN A 50 -5.55 -2.41 4.77
C GLN A 50 -5.92 -3.81 4.22
N ILE A 51 -4.93 -4.63 3.89
CA ILE A 51 -5.15 -6.01 3.46
C ILE A 51 -5.72 -6.86 4.62
N LEU A 52 -5.17 -6.73 5.82
CA LEU A 52 -5.62 -7.43 7.02
C LEU A 52 -7.08 -7.09 7.36
N GLU A 53 -7.43 -5.80 7.28
CA GLU A 53 -8.80 -5.34 7.45
C GLU A 53 -9.72 -5.97 6.39
N THR A 54 -9.32 -5.93 5.12
CA THR A 54 -10.09 -6.50 4.01
C THR A 54 -10.28 -8.01 4.17
N PHE A 55 -9.24 -8.75 4.53
CA PHE A 55 -9.31 -10.17 4.82
C PHE A 55 -10.32 -10.45 5.95
N THR A 56 -10.22 -9.70 7.05
CA THR A 56 -11.11 -9.87 8.21
C THR A 56 -12.56 -9.62 7.86
N ILE A 57 -12.85 -8.63 7.01
CA ILE A 57 -14.20 -8.33 6.54
C ILE A 57 -14.77 -9.45 5.67
N LEU A 58 -13.95 -10.03 4.78
CA LEU A 58 -14.41 -11.04 3.81
C LEU A 58 -14.48 -12.45 4.40
N GLU A 59 -13.50 -12.84 5.20
CA GLU A 59 -13.39 -14.20 5.76
C GLU A 59 -13.98 -14.31 7.18
N GLY A 60 -14.21 -13.18 7.85
CA GLY A 60 -14.82 -13.13 9.18
C GLY A 60 -13.87 -13.50 10.33
N HIS A 61 -12.57 -13.65 10.07
CA HIS A 61 -11.52 -13.84 11.07
C HIS A 61 -10.23 -13.15 10.64
N ALA A 62 -9.33 -12.87 11.58
CA ALA A 62 -7.99 -12.36 11.26
C ALA A 62 -7.13 -13.49 10.65
N PRO A 63 -6.20 -13.19 9.73
CA PRO A 63 -5.22 -14.17 9.27
C PRO A 63 -4.28 -14.51 10.42
N THR A 64 -3.85 -15.77 10.48
CA THR A 64 -2.93 -16.24 11.53
C THR A 64 -1.49 -16.38 11.01
N LEU A 65 -1.33 -16.35 9.68
CA LEU A 65 -0.09 -16.48 8.94
C LEU A 65 -0.18 -15.64 7.66
N GLU A 66 0.95 -15.18 7.12
CA GLU A 66 0.98 -14.50 5.81
C GLU A 66 0.56 -15.40 4.65
N THR A 67 0.74 -16.71 4.76
CA THR A 67 0.27 -17.68 3.76
C THR A 67 -1.24 -17.63 3.56
N ASP A 68 -2.01 -17.16 4.55
CA ASP A 68 -3.46 -17.00 4.43
C ASP A 68 -3.83 -15.87 3.45
N LEU A 69 -2.93 -14.91 3.27
CA LEU A 69 -3.11 -13.75 2.38
C LEU A 69 -2.66 -14.04 0.94
N VAL A 70 -1.79 -15.01 0.72
CA VAL A 70 -1.26 -15.36 -0.61
C VAL A 70 -2.09 -16.50 -1.23
N PRO A 71 -2.45 -16.46 -2.53
CA PRO A 71 -2.18 -15.41 -3.53
C PRO A 71 -3.31 -14.39 -3.67
N ASN A 72 -4.36 -14.48 -2.85
CA ASN A 72 -5.62 -13.78 -3.09
C ASN A 72 -5.58 -12.28 -2.73
N TYR A 73 -4.80 -11.93 -1.70
CA TYR A 73 -4.65 -10.56 -1.20
C TYR A 73 -3.23 -10.03 -1.40
N LEU A 74 -2.23 -10.90 -1.25
CA LEU A 74 -0.83 -10.63 -1.52
C LEU A 74 -0.32 -11.46 -2.68
N ARG A 75 0.58 -10.89 -3.49
CA ARG A 75 1.25 -11.63 -4.57
C ARG A 75 2.28 -12.63 -4.03
N SER A 76 2.89 -12.29 -2.91
CA SER A 76 3.89 -13.06 -2.16
C SER A 76 3.91 -12.55 -0.72
N GLU A 77 4.46 -13.34 0.19
CA GLU A 77 4.71 -12.93 1.58
C GLU A 77 5.59 -11.66 1.62
N SER A 78 5.39 -10.83 2.63
CA SER A 78 6.21 -9.65 2.88
C SER A 78 7.59 -10.07 3.36
N VAL A 79 8.59 -9.27 3.00
CA VAL A 79 9.95 -9.40 3.53
C VAL A 79 10.20 -8.41 4.68
N MET A 80 9.32 -7.42 4.84
CA MET A 80 9.50 -6.31 5.78
C MET A 80 8.71 -6.50 7.06
N PHE A 81 7.57 -7.16 6.96
CA PHE A 81 6.65 -7.43 8.06
C PHE A 81 6.24 -8.90 8.07
N ASP A 82 5.78 -9.35 9.22
CA ASP A 82 5.26 -10.68 9.46
C ASP A 82 3.96 -10.54 10.27
N ILE A 83 3.15 -11.60 10.30
CA ILE A 83 1.88 -11.67 11.02
C ILE A 83 2.04 -12.63 12.19
N THR A 84 1.71 -12.16 13.40
CA THR A 84 1.70 -13.04 14.58
C THR A 84 0.50 -13.98 14.55
N ALA A 85 0.51 -15.02 15.39
CA ALA A 85 -0.63 -15.94 15.52
C ALA A 85 -1.94 -15.24 15.92
N GLU A 86 -1.85 -14.05 16.51
CA GLU A 86 -2.98 -13.21 16.89
C GLU A 86 -3.48 -12.30 15.75
N GLY A 87 -2.84 -12.34 14.58
CA GLY A 87 -3.16 -11.49 13.42
C GLY A 87 -2.58 -10.08 13.50
N ALA A 88 -1.60 -9.85 14.38
CA ALA A 88 -0.95 -8.55 14.51
C ALA A 88 0.22 -8.43 13.52
N LEU A 89 0.36 -7.26 12.90
CA LEU A 89 1.46 -6.96 12.01
C LEU A 89 2.70 -6.54 12.83
N VAL A 90 3.82 -7.23 12.63
CA VAL A 90 5.10 -6.95 13.31
C VAL A 90 6.23 -6.81 12.31
N PRO A 91 7.27 -5.99 12.57
CA PRO A 91 8.45 -5.97 11.73
C PRO A 91 9.11 -7.35 11.65
N ALA A 92 9.41 -7.80 10.43
CA ALA A 92 10.19 -9.02 10.22
C ALA A 92 11.61 -8.85 10.78
N PRO A 93 12.24 -9.93 11.27
CA PRO A 93 13.62 -9.86 11.74
C PRO A 93 14.55 -9.35 10.63
N ASP A 94 15.47 -8.45 11.01
CA ASP A 94 16.44 -7.81 10.12
C ASP A 94 15.84 -6.96 8.97
N SER A 95 14.53 -6.67 8.97
CA SER A 95 13.91 -5.83 7.93
C SER A 95 14.33 -4.36 7.99
N GLY A 96 14.84 -3.92 9.13
CA GLY A 96 15.16 -2.52 9.40
C GLY A 96 13.94 -1.64 9.66
N CYS A 97 12.73 -2.20 9.66
CA CYS A 97 11.51 -1.50 10.03
C CYS A 97 11.36 -1.39 11.55
N ILE A 98 10.93 -0.21 12.03
CA ILE A 98 10.71 0.08 13.46
C ILE A 98 9.28 0.53 13.76
#